data_AF-A0A7S0DKJ6-F1
#
_entry.id   AF-A0A7S0DKJ6-F1
#
_cell.length_a   1.000
_cell.length_b   1.000
_cell.length_c   1.000
_cell.angle_alpha   90.00
_cell.angle_beta   90.00
_cell.angle_gamma   90.00
#
_symmetry.space_group_name_H-M   'P 1'
#
loop_
_entity.id
_entity.type
_entity.pdbx_description
1 polymer ?
#
loop_
_entity_poly.entity_id
_entity_poly.type
_entity_poly.pdbx_seq_one_letter_code
_entity_poly.pdbx_strand_id
1 'polypeptide(L)'
;GLKEAIRVMSKSPGVFRAPEACFQAAYEFLEDLVGKDQATQMIIKRPGVLATPKKTLHGAWEGIKSLIGEEDAKQLVLRTSILTSPESTMLKSFDALTDHMGKETAIMLVRKSPSLLKVSESTINCAWSILENLVGESSAVELCERCPNVLSAPAPTMMGALEAFEKLFGPDLAVALVLKNPAILKAPKDTVQGAWSVLEEVLGESDALEAVRNNPDLLRAPGYTVGGAWNVLVANLGRDGALRLIKQSPGVLNSPKETMEGTWDILKKLFGPEKSVQLIQKNPTVLKAPPNTATDVINALSYALKSEVAALSVIERSPGMLRVSSERILNVRRTLEREVGEDQAAEILRRVPSAFKLASVSLDGWIQRTVRRGMSDEGISID
;
A
#
# COMPACT_ATOMS: atom_id res chain seq x y z
N GLY A 1 -1.75 -30.56 3.52
CA GLY A 1 -2.99 -30.82 4.26
C GLY A 1 -3.03 -30.09 5.59
N LEU A 2 -2.37 -30.63 6.62
CA LEU A 2 -2.47 -30.10 7.99
C LEU A 2 -1.86 -28.70 8.18
N LYS A 3 -0.70 -28.43 7.57
CA LYS A 3 -0.04 -27.11 7.66
C LYS A 3 -0.90 -26.00 7.03
N GLU A 4 -1.51 -26.28 5.89
CA GLU A 4 -2.42 -25.35 5.20
C GLU A 4 -3.69 -25.12 6.01
N ALA A 5 -4.28 -26.18 6.59
CA ALA A 5 -5.43 -26.07 7.46
C ALA A 5 -5.13 -25.21 8.71
N ILE A 6 -3.98 -25.39 9.35
CA ILE A 6 -3.52 -24.54 10.47
C ILE A 6 -3.37 -23.08 10.02
N ARG A 7 -2.83 -22.84 8.82
CA ARG A 7 -2.70 -21.49 8.27
C ARG A 7 -4.06 -20.82 8.02
N VAL A 8 -5.04 -21.57 7.51
CA VAL A 8 -6.43 -21.12 7.34
C VAL A 8 -7.07 -20.81 8.69
N MET A 9 -6.95 -21.71 9.68
CA MET A 9 -7.45 -21.52 11.06
C MET A 9 -6.88 -20.25 11.70
N SER A 10 -5.58 -20.04 11.61
CA SER A 10 -4.93 -18.87 12.22
C SER A 10 -5.42 -17.53 11.64
N LYS A 11 -5.81 -17.51 10.37
CA LYS A 11 -6.23 -16.29 9.66
C LYS A 11 -7.71 -15.99 9.76
N SER A 12 -8.55 -17.01 9.81
CA SER A 12 -10.00 -16.83 9.93
C SER A 12 -10.63 -17.97 10.72
N PRO A 13 -10.55 -17.93 12.06
CA PRO A 13 -11.17 -18.95 12.92
C PRO A 13 -12.68 -19.08 12.68
N GLY A 14 -13.33 -17.97 12.31
CA GLY A 14 -14.78 -17.91 12.05
C GLY A 14 -15.23 -18.75 10.86
N VAL A 15 -14.34 -19.11 9.93
CA VAL A 15 -14.67 -19.97 8.79
C VAL A 15 -15.20 -21.32 9.27
N PHE A 16 -14.65 -21.87 10.35
CA PHE A 16 -15.05 -23.16 10.93
C PHE A 16 -16.40 -23.14 11.64
N ARG A 17 -17.06 -21.98 11.74
CA ARG A 17 -18.45 -21.87 12.18
C ARG A 17 -19.43 -21.97 11.01
N ALA A 18 -18.95 -21.92 9.76
CA ALA A 18 -19.80 -22.05 8.59
C ALA A 18 -20.24 -23.51 8.41
N PRO A 19 -21.42 -23.75 7.79
CA PRO A 19 -21.86 -25.10 7.44
C PRO A 19 -20.85 -25.78 6.50
N GLU A 20 -20.62 -27.09 6.68
CA GLU A 20 -19.74 -27.90 5.83
C GLU A 20 -20.07 -27.78 4.33
N ALA A 21 -21.37 -27.69 4.01
CA ALA A 21 -21.85 -27.47 2.64
C ALA A 21 -21.29 -26.19 1.98
N CYS A 22 -20.97 -25.14 2.76
CA CYS A 22 -20.33 -23.93 2.23
C CYS A 22 -18.87 -24.19 1.86
N PHE A 23 -18.15 -24.96 2.66
CA PHE A 23 -16.75 -25.30 2.38
C PHE A 23 -16.61 -26.07 1.08
N GLN A 24 -17.40 -27.14 0.95
CA GLN A 24 -17.35 -28.00 -0.23
C GLN A 24 -17.75 -27.22 -1.48
N ALA A 25 -18.88 -26.51 -1.43
CA ALA A 25 -19.34 -25.72 -2.56
C ALA A 25 -18.36 -24.61 -2.96
N ALA A 26 -17.70 -23.96 -1.99
CA ALA A 26 -16.72 -22.92 -2.27
C ALA A 26 -15.43 -23.49 -2.88
N TYR A 27 -14.97 -24.64 -2.38
CA TYR A 27 -13.78 -25.29 -2.92
C TYR A 27 -14.02 -25.80 -4.35
N GLU A 28 -15.11 -26.53 -4.59
CA GLU A 28 -15.50 -27.03 -5.92
C GLU A 28 -15.63 -25.87 -6.91
N PHE A 29 -16.34 -24.81 -6.53
CA PHE A 29 -16.49 -23.62 -7.38
C PHE A 29 -15.15 -22.99 -7.77
N LEU A 30 -14.22 -22.85 -6.82
CA LEU A 30 -12.92 -22.27 -7.10
C LEU A 30 -12.03 -23.21 -7.94
N GLU A 31 -12.11 -24.52 -7.69
CA GLU A 31 -11.38 -25.51 -8.48
C GLU A 31 -11.83 -25.49 -9.94
N ASP A 32 -13.15 -25.42 -10.20
CA ASP A 32 -13.70 -25.29 -11.54
C ASP A 32 -13.28 -23.96 -12.21
N LEU A 33 -13.19 -22.88 -11.44
CA LEU A 33 -12.91 -21.54 -11.97
C LEU A 33 -11.43 -21.31 -12.31
N VAL A 34 -10.51 -21.76 -11.45
CA VAL A 34 -9.08 -21.41 -11.53
C VAL A 34 -8.14 -22.61 -11.45
N GLY A 35 -8.68 -23.81 -11.32
CA GLY A 35 -7.92 -25.03 -11.10
C GLY A 35 -7.47 -25.20 -9.64
N LYS A 36 -7.16 -26.45 -9.30
CA LYS A 36 -6.87 -26.91 -7.93
C LYS A 36 -5.80 -26.10 -7.19
N ASP A 37 -4.68 -25.85 -7.85
CA ASP A 37 -3.53 -25.18 -7.23
C ASP A 37 -3.85 -23.71 -6.91
N GLN A 38 -4.47 -23.00 -7.84
CA GLN A 38 -4.84 -21.59 -7.63
C GLN A 38 -5.97 -21.45 -6.61
N ALA A 39 -6.97 -22.35 -6.65
CA ALA A 39 -8.04 -22.41 -5.66
C ALA A 39 -7.48 -22.56 -4.24
N THR A 40 -6.53 -23.49 -4.06
CA THR A 40 -5.85 -23.70 -2.78
C THR A 40 -5.10 -22.44 -2.32
N GLN A 41 -4.36 -21.78 -3.22
CA GLN A 41 -3.67 -20.53 -2.89
C GLN A 41 -4.63 -19.39 -2.52
N MET A 42 -5.77 -19.28 -3.23
CA MET A 42 -6.81 -18.30 -2.92
C MET A 42 -7.39 -18.52 -1.53
N ILE A 43 -7.70 -19.77 -1.17
CA ILE A 43 -8.24 -20.13 0.15
C ILE A 43 -7.24 -19.82 1.26
N ILE A 44 -5.96 -20.17 1.08
CA ILE A 44 -4.90 -19.87 2.05
C ILE A 44 -4.73 -18.35 2.25
N LYS A 45 -4.88 -17.58 1.16
CA LYS A 45 -4.78 -16.11 1.21
C LYS A 45 -6.02 -15.47 1.82
N ARG A 46 -7.22 -15.99 1.50
CA ARG A 46 -8.52 -15.41 1.84
C ARG A 46 -9.51 -16.49 2.30
N PRO A 47 -9.31 -17.08 3.49
CA PRO A 47 -10.16 -18.16 4.01
C PRO A 47 -11.66 -17.86 4.03
N GLY A 48 -12.04 -16.59 4.18
CA GLY A 48 -13.45 -16.17 4.30
C GLY A 48 -14.34 -16.60 3.12
N VAL A 49 -13.76 -16.89 1.95
CA VAL A 49 -14.52 -17.43 0.80
C VAL A 49 -15.19 -18.78 1.12
N LEU A 50 -14.59 -19.59 2.00
CA LEU A 50 -15.14 -20.89 2.41
C LEU A 50 -16.41 -20.78 3.25
N ALA A 51 -16.64 -19.62 3.88
CA ALA A 51 -17.86 -19.34 4.63
C ALA A 51 -18.96 -18.71 3.77
N THR A 52 -18.73 -18.55 2.47
CA THR A 52 -19.67 -17.85 1.57
C THR A 52 -20.66 -18.87 0.97
N PRO A 53 -21.98 -18.61 1.03
CA PRO A 53 -22.96 -19.51 0.42
C PRO A 53 -22.74 -19.70 -1.09
N LYS A 54 -23.01 -20.91 -1.59
CA LYS A 54 -22.88 -21.27 -3.03
C LYS A 54 -23.55 -20.25 -3.95
N LYS A 55 -24.78 -19.83 -3.60
CA LYS A 55 -25.57 -18.85 -4.37
C LYS A 55 -24.85 -17.51 -4.48
N THR A 56 -24.22 -17.04 -3.40
CA THR A 56 -23.47 -15.79 -3.39
C THR A 56 -22.23 -15.88 -4.27
N LEU A 57 -21.49 -16.99 -4.21
CA LEU A 57 -20.30 -17.19 -5.05
C LEU A 57 -20.65 -17.17 -6.54
N HIS A 58 -21.68 -17.92 -6.94
CA HIS A 58 -22.10 -18.01 -8.34
C HIS A 58 -22.67 -16.69 -8.84
N GLY A 59 -23.57 -16.07 -8.08
CA GLY A 59 -24.11 -14.75 -8.44
C GLY A 59 -23.01 -13.69 -8.52
N ALA A 60 -22.04 -13.72 -7.60
CA ALA A 60 -20.94 -12.78 -7.65
C ALA A 60 -20.07 -12.95 -8.90
N TRP A 61 -19.79 -14.20 -9.27
CA TRP A 61 -19.04 -14.51 -10.46
C TRP A 61 -19.75 -14.08 -11.74
N GLU A 62 -21.02 -14.47 -11.91
CA GLU A 62 -21.79 -14.10 -13.10
C GLU A 62 -22.00 -12.59 -13.19
N GLY A 63 -22.25 -11.93 -12.06
CA GLY A 63 -22.28 -10.47 -11.95
C GLY A 63 -21.02 -9.84 -12.52
N ILE A 64 -19.85 -10.12 -11.94
CA ILE A 64 -18.58 -9.49 -12.39
C ILE A 64 -18.28 -9.85 -13.84
N LYS A 65 -18.49 -11.10 -14.26
CA LYS A 65 -18.30 -11.55 -15.64
C LYS A 65 -19.13 -10.74 -16.62
N SER A 66 -20.40 -10.47 -16.29
CA SER A 66 -21.28 -9.65 -17.14
C SER A 66 -20.85 -8.18 -17.20
N LEU A 67 -20.27 -7.65 -16.12
CA LEU A 67 -19.87 -6.25 -16.01
C LEU A 67 -18.59 -5.94 -16.80
N ILE A 68 -17.55 -6.76 -16.61
CA ILE A 68 -16.18 -6.46 -17.08
C ILE A 68 -15.60 -7.51 -18.04
N GLY A 69 -16.35 -8.55 -18.37
CA GLY A 69 -15.88 -9.66 -19.20
C GLY A 69 -15.15 -10.74 -18.39
N GLU A 70 -15.07 -11.94 -18.98
CA GLU A 70 -14.59 -13.13 -18.27
C GLU A 70 -13.11 -13.05 -17.85
N GLU A 71 -12.23 -12.60 -18.75
CA GLU A 71 -10.80 -12.56 -18.45
C GLU A 71 -10.49 -11.58 -17.30
N ASP A 72 -11.05 -10.37 -17.36
CA ASP A 72 -10.89 -9.38 -16.29
C ASP A 72 -11.52 -9.84 -14.97
N ALA A 73 -12.68 -10.50 -15.04
CA ALA A 73 -13.32 -11.09 -13.88
C ALA A 73 -12.42 -12.13 -13.21
N LYS A 74 -11.78 -13.02 -13.98
CA LYS A 74 -10.81 -14.00 -13.45
C LYS A 74 -9.65 -13.29 -12.76
N GLN A 75 -9.04 -12.30 -13.40
CA GLN A 75 -7.92 -11.55 -12.80
C GLN A 75 -8.31 -10.85 -11.50
N LEU A 76 -9.51 -10.29 -11.45
CA LEU A 76 -10.03 -9.59 -10.27
C LEU A 76 -10.31 -10.57 -9.13
N VAL A 77 -10.94 -11.71 -9.41
CA VAL A 77 -11.21 -12.78 -8.43
C VAL A 77 -9.91 -13.32 -7.80
N LEU A 78 -8.87 -13.57 -8.62
CA LEU A 78 -7.57 -14.06 -8.12
C LEU A 78 -6.93 -13.10 -7.11
N ARG A 79 -7.13 -11.79 -7.28
CA ARG A 79 -6.44 -10.74 -6.51
C ARG A 79 -7.26 -10.16 -5.37
N THR A 80 -8.54 -10.51 -5.25
CA THR A 80 -9.46 -9.84 -4.30
C THR A 80 -10.31 -10.85 -3.52
N SER A 81 -11.13 -10.35 -2.59
CA SER A 81 -12.19 -11.10 -1.91
C SER A 81 -13.56 -10.81 -2.50
N ILE A 82 -13.66 -10.43 -3.78
CA ILE A 82 -14.91 -9.92 -4.36
C ILE A 82 -16.06 -10.93 -4.33
N LEU A 83 -15.75 -12.24 -4.44
CA LEU A 83 -16.74 -13.32 -4.45
C LEU A 83 -17.54 -13.43 -3.15
N THR A 84 -17.09 -12.78 -2.07
CA THR A 84 -17.83 -12.75 -0.79
C THR A 84 -18.89 -11.64 -0.75
N SER A 85 -19.04 -10.86 -1.82
CA SER A 85 -19.99 -9.75 -1.89
C SER A 85 -21.25 -10.17 -2.66
N PRO A 86 -22.45 -9.72 -2.22
CA PRO A 86 -23.68 -9.99 -2.96
C PRO A 86 -23.65 -9.40 -4.37
N GLU A 87 -24.12 -10.17 -5.34
CA GLU A 87 -24.28 -9.75 -6.75
C GLU A 87 -25.05 -8.44 -6.86
N SER A 88 -26.16 -8.31 -6.14
CA SER A 88 -27.02 -7.12 -6.17
C SER A 88 -26.30 -5.86 -5.69
N THR A 89 -25.36 -5.97 -4.76
CA THR A 89 -24.51 -4.84 -4.35
C THR A 89 -23.61 -4.45 -5.51
N MET A 90 -22.90 -5.42 -6.10
CA MET A 90 -21.93 -5.15 -7.16
C MET A 90 -22.55 -4.54 -8.41
N LEU A 91 -23.71 -5.04 -8.84
CA LEU A 91 -24.44 -4.50 -9.98
C LEU A 91 -24.82 -3.05 -9.72
N LYS A 92 -25.47 -2.76 -8.59
CA LYS A 92 -25.86 -1.38 -8.22
C LYS A 92 -24.66 -0.44 -8.07
N SER A 93 -23.56 -0.91 -7.50
CA SER A 93 -22.32 -0.11 -7.43
C SER A 93 -21.80 0.22 -8.82
N PHE A 94 -21.83 -0.74 -9.74
CA PHE A 94 -21.34 -0.55 -11.10
C PHE A 94 -22.26 0.31 -11.95
N ASP A 95 -23.58 0.18 -11.77
CA ASP A 95 -24.58 1.03 -12.41
C ASP A 95 -24.36 2.48 -11.99
N ALA A 96 -24.20 2.75 -10.69
CA ALA A 96 -23.86 4.09 -10.20
C ALA A 96 -22.58 4.66 -10.83
N LEU A 97 -21.53 3.85 -10.97
CA LEU A 97 -20.32 4.29 -11.68
C LEU A 97 -20.63 4.57 -13.16
N THR A 98 -21.37 3.69 -13.82
CA THR A 98 -21.68 3.84 -15.25
C THR A 98 -22.52 5.08 -15.52
N ASP A 99 -23.48 5.39 -14.64
CA ASP A 99 -24.36 6.55 -14.76
C ASP A 99 -23.58 7.88 -14.70
N HIS A 100 -22.51 7.96 -13.90
CA HIS A 100 -21.74 9.19 -13.71
C HIS A 100 -20.58 9.40 -14.69
N MET A 101 -19.96 8.32 -15.20
CA MET A 101 -18.71 8.42 -15.98
C MET A 101 -18.65 7.50 -17.19
N GLY A 102 -19.75 6.81 -17.50
CA GLY A 102 -19.82 5.85 -18.59
C GLY A 102 -19.15 4.51 -18.28
N LYS A 103 -19.52 3.51 -19.08
CA LYS A 103 -19.13 2.11 -18.85
C LYS A 103 -17.62 1.89 -18.91
N GLU A 104 -16.92 2.52 -19.86
CA GLU A 104 -15.48 2.32 -20.04
C GLU A 104 -14.68 2.82 -18.82
N THR A 105 -15.01 4.01 -18.33
CA THR A 105 -14.40 4.59 -17.14
C THR A 105 -14.72 3.77 -15.90
N ALA A 106 -15.97 3.32 -15.74
CA ALA A 106 -16.38 2.44 -14.64
C ALA A 106 -15.55 1.13 -14.60
N ILE A 107 -15.36 0.48 -15.76
CA ILE A 107 -14.51 -0.73 -15.88
C ILE A 107 -13.07 -0.40 -15.44
N MET A 108 -12.51 0.71 -15.92
CA MET A 108 -11.16 1.14 -15.56
C MET A 108 -11.01 1.39 -14.05
N LEU A 109 -11.98 2.06 -13.41
CA LEU A 109 -11.98 2.28 -11.97
C LEU A 109 -12.06 0.97 -11.19
N VAL A 110 -12.93 0.05 -11.60
CA VAL A 110 -13.07 -1.26 -10.95
C VAL A 110 -11.79 -2.10 -11.08
N ARG A 111 -11.11 -2.06 -12.23
CA ARG A 111 -9.80 -2.70 -12.41
C ARG A 111 -8.76 -2.11 -11.46
N LYS A 112 -8.74 -0.78 -11.28
CA LYS A 112 -7.81 -0.10 -10.36
C LYS A 112 -8.18 -0.29 -8.88
N SER A 113 -9.47 -0.36 -8.56
CA SER A 113 -9.99 -0.43 -7.19
C SER A 113 -11.23 -1.33 -7.11
N PRO A 114 -11.04 -2.67 -7.12
CA PRO A 114 -12.14 -3.63 -7.09
C PRO A 114 -13.07 -3.52 -5.88
N SER A 115 -12.60 -2.90 -4.80
CA SER A 115 -13.41 -2.62 -3.61
C SER A 115 -14.61 -1.72 -3.87
N LEU A 116 -14.62 -0.95 -4.96
CA LEU A 116 -15.77 -0.11 -5.34
C LEU A 116 -17.05 -0.91 -5.58
N LEU A 117 -16.93 -2.14 -6.08
CA LEU A 117 -18.06 -3.06 -6.22
C LEU A 117 -18.66 -3.51 -4.87
N LYS A 118 -18.01 -3.21 -3.75
CA LYS A 118 -18.51 -3.50 -2.39
C LYS A 118 -19.14 -2.29 -1.71
N VAL A 119 -19.08 -1.13 -2.36
CA VAL A 119 -19.57 0.14 -1.81
C VAL A 119 -21.04 0.30 -2.19
N SER A 120 -21.90 0.75 -1.27
CA SER A 120 -23.30 0.96 -1.63
C SER A 120 -23.44 2.05 -2.71
N GLU A 121 -24.41 1.86 -3.60
CA GLU A 121 -24.85 2.83 -4.61
C GLU A 121 -24.99 4.24 -4.03
N SER A 122 -25.68 4.36 -2.89
CA SER A 122 -25.87 5.63 -2.19
C SER A 122 -24.55 6.29 -1.77
N THR A 123 -23.54 5.52 -1.34
CA THR A 123 -22.23 6.09 -0.98
C THR A 123 -21.51 6.62 -2.22
N ILE A 124 -21.54 5.88 -3.33
CA ILE A 124 -20.93 6.30 -4.59
C ILE A 124 -21.60 7.58 -5.10
N ASN A 125 -22.94 7.60 -5.15
CA ASN A 125 -23.70 8.75 -5.64
C ASN A 125 -23.45 10.00 -4.80
N CYS A 126 -23.47 9.89 -3.46
CA CYS A 126 -23.17 11.04 -2.62
C CYS A 126 -21.71 11.51 -2.76
N ALA A 127 -20.75 10.59 -2.81
CA ALA A 127 -19.35 10.94 -3.00
C ALA A 127 -19.12 11.62 -4.35
N TRP A 128 -19.78 11.13 -5.41
CA TRP A 128 -19.76 11.74 -6.73
C TRP A 128 -20.30 13.17 -6.69
N SER A 129 -21.53 13.38 -6.20
CA SER A 129 -22.13 14.71 -6.14
C SER A 129 -21.29 15.72 -5.35
N ILE A 130 -20.59 15.28 -4.30
CA ILE A 130 -19.66 16.14 -3.56
C ILE A 130 -18.48 16.57 -4.44
N LEU A 131 -17.87 15.64 -5.18
CA LEU A 131 -16.74 15.93 -6.06
C LEU A 131 -17.16 16.80 -7.25
N GLU A 132 -18.29 16.48 -7.88
CA GLU A 132 -18.86 17.24 -8.98
C GLU A 132 -19.15 18.70 -8.57
N ASN A 133 -19.78 18.91 -7.42
CA ASN A 133 -20.03 20.26 -6.92
C ASN A 133 -18.75 21.03 -6.58
N LEU A 134 -17.68 20.33 -6.18
CA LEU A 134 -16.41 20.95 -5.80
C LEU A 134 -15.57 21.39 -7.01
N VAL A 135 -15.51 20.57 -8.06
CA VAL A 135 -14.55 20.75 -9.17
C VAL A 135 -15.16 20.69 -10.57
N GLY A 136 -16.47 20.47 -10.68
CA GLY A 136 -17.19 20.20 -11.92
C GLY A 136 -17.03 18.76 -12.39
N GLU A 137 -17.92 18.33 -13.28
CA GLU A 137 -18.03 16.95 -13.79
C GLU A 137 -16.70 16.43 -14.36
N SER A 138 -16.10 17.15 -15.32
CA SER A 138 -14.88 16.69 -15.99
C SER A 138 -13.71 16.50 -15.02
N SER A 139 -13.50 17.44 -14.11
CA SER A 139 -12.43 17.34 -13.10
C SER A 139 -12.73 16.24 -12.07
N ALA A 140 -14.01 16.01 -11.73
CA ALA A 140 -14.42 14.93 -10.84
C ALA A 140 -14.10 13.55 -11.42
N VAL A 141 -14.32 13.36 -12.73
CA VAL A 141 -13.87 12.15 -13.45
C VAL A 141 -12.37 11.97 -13.27
N GLU A 142 -11.54 12.97 -13.64
CA GLU A 142 -10.08 12.88 -13.55
C GLU A 142 -9.58 12.56 -12.13
N LEU A 143 -10.21 13.13 -11.10
CA LEU A 143 -9.90 12.80 -9.70
C LEU A 143 -10.22 11.35 -9.38
N CYS A 144 -11.35 10.84 -9.84
CA CYS A 144 -11.73 9.44 -9.66
C CYS A 144 -10.78 8.50 -10.40
N GLU A 145 -10.31 8.86 -11.60
CA GLU A 145 -9.33 8.05 -12.33
C GLU A 145 -7.98 7.93 -11.59
N ARG A 146 -7.57 9.02 -10.93
CA ARG A 146 -6.33 9.08 -10.11
C ARG A 146 -6.49 8.40 -8.76
N CYS A 147 -7.65 8.54 -8.12
CA CYS A 147 -7.92 8.02 -6.78
C CYS A 147 -9.33 7.43 -6.67
N PRO A 148 -9.60 6.25 -7.28
CA PRO A 148 -10.96 5.71 -7.36
C PRO A 148 -11.60 5.46 -5.98
N ASN A 149 -10.77 5.08 -5.00
CA ASN A 149 -11.20 4.81 -3.64
C ASN A 149 -11.73 6.05 -2.88
N VAL A 150 -11.71 7.25 -3.46
CA VAL A 150 -12.41 8.42 -2.89
C VAL A 150 -13.93 8.20 -2.88
N LEU A 151 -14.47 7.49 -3.88
CA LEU A 151 -15.89 7.16 -4.00
C LEU A 151 -16.38 6.16 -2.94
N SER A 152 -15.46 5.58 -2.17
CA SER A 152 -15.79 4.71 -1.05
C SER A 152 -15.97 5.46 0.28
N ALA A 153 -15.83 6.78 0.28
CA ALA A 153 -15.88 7.59 1.50
C ALA A 153 -17.33 7.93 1.85
N PRO A 154 -17.77 7.76 3.10
CA PRO A 154 -19.08 8.19 3.52
C PRO A 154 -19.26 9.70 3.35
N ALA A 155 -20.44 10.13 2.88
CA ALA A 155 -20.75 11.54 2.66
C ALA A 155 -20.48 12.45 3.89
N PRO A 156 -20.84 12.06 5.14
CA PRO A 156 -20.54 12.88 6.32
C PRO A 156 -19.03 13.07 6.56
N THR A 157 -18.21 12.09 6.18
CA THR A 157 -16.75 12.19 6.28
C THR A 157 -16.21 13.19 5.25
N MET A 158 -16.65 13.08 3.99
CA MET A 158 -16.20 13.97 2.92
C MET A 158 -16.61 15.42 3.17
N MET A 159 -17.88 15.66 3.51
CA MET A 159 -18.37 17.00 3.81
C MET A 159 -17.68 17.58 5.04
N GLY A 160 -17.53 16.80 6.12
CA GLY A 160 -16.82 17.25 7.31
C GLY A 160 -15.34 17.60 7.05
N ALA A 161 -14.68 16.86 6.15
CA ALA A 161 -13.32 17.17 5.73
C ALA A 161 -13.26 18.47 4.91
N LEU A 162 -14.16 18.65 3.93
CA LEU A 162 -14.25 19.87 3.12
C LEU A 162 -14.50 21.11 3.97
N GLU A 163 -15.50 21.06 4.85
CA GLU A 163 -15.79 22.14 5.79
C GLU A 163 -14.56 22.51 6.65
N ALA A 164 -13.79 21.50 7.08
CA ALA A 164 -12.56 21.74 7.83
C ALA A 164 -11.50 22.42 6.96
N PHE A 165 -11.28 21.94 5.73
CA PHE A 165 -10.32 22.55 4.82
C PHE A 165 -10.69 24.00 4.48
N GLU A 166 -11.96 24.27 4.16
CA GLU A 166 -12.43 25.62 3.85
C GLU A 166 -12.28 26.56 5.03
N LYS A 167 -12.62 26.09 6.24
CA LYS A 167 -12.48 26.89 7.46
C LYS A 167 -11.02 27.20 7.81
N LEU A 168 -10.11 26.25 7.61
CA LEU A 168 -8.70 26.38 7.99
C LEU A 168 -7.87 27.10 6.93
N PHE A 169 -8.19 26.91 5.65
CA PHE A 169 -7.32 27.28 4.53
C PHE A 169 -7.97 28.24 3.53
N GLY A 170 -9.27 28.47 3.65
CA GLY A 170 -10.08 29.15 2.65
C GLY A 170 -10.49 28.22 1.49
N PRO A 171 -11.51 28.62 0.71
CA PRO A 171 -12.11 27.78 -0.33
C PRO A 171 -11.12 27.38 -1.43
N ASP A 172 -10.32 28.33 -1.93
CA ASP A 172 -9.41 28.08 -3.05
C ASP A 172 -8.33 27.05 -2.70
N LEU A 173 -7.74 27.17 -1.51
CA LEU A 173 -6.71 26.24 -1.06
C LEU A 173 -7.33 24.88 -0.69
N ALA A 174 -8.54 24.84 -0.13
CA ALA A 174 -9.24 23.59 0.11
C ALA A 174 -9.42 22.78 -1.18
N VAL A 175 -9.91 23.42 -2.25
CA VAL A 175 -10.03 22.82 -3.58
C VAL A 175 -8.67 22.35 -4.09
N ALA A 176 -7.64 23.19 -4.01
CA ALA A 176 -6.29 22.83 -4.48
C ALA A 176 -5.71 21.61 -3.74
N LEU A 177 -5.95 21.47 -2.43
CA LEU A 177 -5.52 20.31 -1.65
C LEU A 177 -6.22 19.03 -2.11
N VAL A 178 -7.53 19.09 -2.37
CA VAL A 178 -8.32 17.94 -2.87
C VAL A 178 -7.88 17.56 -4.29
N LEU A 179 -7.69 18.53 -5.18
CA LEU A 179 -7.19 18.31 -6.54
C LEU A 179 -5.81 17.63 -6.52
N LYS A 180 -4.95 18.03 -5.58
CA LYS A 180 -3.64 17.42 -5.39
C LYS A 180 -3.76 16.00 -4.83
N ASN A 181 -4.65 15.75 -3.87
CA ASN A 181 -4.83 14.44 -3.27
C ASN A 181 -6.28 14.19 -2.79
N PRO A 182 -7.13 13.52 -3.58
CA PRO A 182 -8.52 13.27 -3.21
C PRO A 182 -8.70 12.41 -1.96
N ALA A 183 -7.68 11.62 -1.60
CA ALA A 183 -7.77 10.71 -0.45
C ALA A 183 -7.86 11.44 0.89
N ILE A 184 -7.57 12.75 0.95
CA ILE A 184 -7.74 13.55 2.17
C ILE A 184 -9.22 13.72 2.57
N LEU A 185 -10.15 13.58 1.63
CA LEU A 185 -11.60 13.58 1.90
C LEU A 185 -12.07 12.35 2.68
N LYS A 186 -11.19 11.37 2.87
CA LYS A 186 -11.45 10.18 3.68
C LYS A 186 -11.07 10.38 5.15
N ALA A 187 -10.51 11.52 5.52
CA ALA A 187 -10.19 11.84 6.90
C ALA A 187 -11.42 12.42 7.61
N PRO A 188 -11.78 11.94 8.81
CA PRO A 188 -12.77 12.61 9.65
C PRO A 188 -12.37 14.07 9.94
N LYS A 189 -13.39 14.94 10.11
CA LYS A 189 -13.23 16.36 10.45
C LYS A 189 -12.26 16.58 11.62
N ASP A 190 -12.44 15.83 12.71
CA ASP A 190 -11.62 15.95 13.92
C ASP A 190 -10.16 15.54 13.68
N THR A 191 -9.93 14.58 12.77
CA THR A 191 -8.57 14.19 12.36
C THR A 191 -7.88 15.34 11.63
N VAL A 192 -8.57 15.99 10.68
CA VAL A 192 -8.04 17.13 9.93
C VAL A 192 -7.69 18.28 10.88
N GLN A 193 -8.64 18.65 11.75
CA GLN A 193 -8.46 19.75 12.69
C GLN A 193 -7.36 19.46 13.72
N GLY A 194 -7.32 18.24 14.24
CA GLY A 194 -6.28 17.82 15.18
C GLY A 194 -4.89 17.80 14.54
N ALA A 195 -4.77 17.31 13.30
CA ALA A 195 -3.52 17.34 12.55
C ALA A 195 -3.04 18.78 12.34
N TRP A 196 -3.94 19.65 11.88
CA TRP A 196 -3.62 21.06 11.64
C TRP A 196 -3.16 21.77 12.91
N SER A 197 -3.92 21.65 14.01
CA SER A 197 -3.60 22.28 15.29
C SER A 197 -2.17 21.96 15.74
N VAL A 198 -1.77 20.69 15.64
CA VAL A 198 -0.42 20.26 16.02
C VAL A 198 0.63 20.76 15.02
N LEU A 199 0.36 20.72 13.72
CA LEU A 199 1.30 21.25 12.71
C LEU A 199 1.56 22.74 12.92
N GLU A 200 0.51 23.52 13.15
CA GLU A 200 0.58 24.94 13.43
C GLU A 200 1.36 25.21 14.72
N GLU A 201 1.09 24.46 15.79
CA GLU A 201 1.81 24.58 17.07
C GLU A 201 3.32 24.31 16.91
N VAL A 202 3.69 23.24 16.19
CA VAL A 202 5.09 22.78 16.16
C VAL A 202 5.93 23.47 15.09
N LEU A 203 5.34 23.82 13.94
CA LEU A 203 6.03 24.45 12.81
C LEU A 203 5.80 25.95 12.72
N GLY A 204 4.71 26.46 13.31
CA GLY A 204 4.17 27.78 13.00
C GLY A 204 3.32 27.77 11.73
N GLU A 205 2.37 28.69 11.64
CA GLU A 205 1.35 28.74 10.58
C GLU A 205 1.92 28.66 9.16
N SER A 206 2.91 29.50 8.83
CA SER A 206 3.50 29.55 7.47
C SER A 206 4.17 28.23 7.06
N ASP A 207 5.03 27.67 7.91
CA ASP A 207 5.75 26.42 7.62
C ASP A 207 4.77 25.22 7.63
N ALA A 208 3.73 25.26 8.46
CA ALA A 208 2.65 24.26 8.46
C ALA A 208 1.84 24.32 7.14
N LEU A 209 1.46 25.51 6.69
CA LEU A 209 0.77 25.71 5.40
C LEU A 209 1.61 25.20 4.23
N GLU A 210 2.91 25.51 4.21
CA GLU A 210 3.82 25.01 3.18
C GLU A 210 3.91 23.49 3.21
N ALA A 211 4.05 22.89 4.39
CA ALA A 211 4.11 21.44 4.57
C ALA A 211 2.83 20.74 4.05
N VAL A 212 1.65 21.28 4.38
CA VAL A 212 0.35 20.74 3.94
C VAL A 212 0.15 20.94 2.43
N ARG A 213 0.50 22.11 1.88
CA ARG A 213 0.48 22.36 0.43
C ARG A 213 1.35 21.35 -0.31
N ASN A 214 2.54 21.07 0.21
CA ASN A 214 3.47 20.12 -0.37
C ASN A 214 3.01 18.67 -0.19
N ASN A 215 2.40 18.34 0.94
CA ASN A 215 1.95 17.00 1.28
C ASN A 215 0.58 16.99 2.01
N PRO A 216 -0.55 17.02 1.29
CA PRO A 216 -1.88 17.06 1.89
C PRO A 216 -2.22 15.83 2.75
N ASP A 217 -1.55 14.69 2.53
CA ASP A 217 -1.75 13.48 3.34
C ASP A 217 -1.45 13.70 4.82
N LEU A 218 -0.73 14.77 5.20
CA LEU A 218 -0.51 15.17 6.59
C LEU A 218 -1.82 15.31 7.38
N LEU A 219 -2.88 15.79 6.72
CA LEU A 219 -4.18 16.03 7.35
C LEU A 219 -4.99 14.75 7.60
N ARG A 220 -4.45 13.59 7.23
CA ARG A 220 -5.09 12.29 7.44
C ARG A 220 -4.55 11.55 8.65
N ALA A 221 -3.46 12.02 9.24
CA ALA A 221 -2.93 11.47 10.48
C ALA A 221 -3.59 12.14 11.68
N PRO A 222 -4.02 11.40 12.71
CA PRO A 222 -4.49 12.01 13.95
C PRO A 222 -3.44 12.93 14.57
N GLY A 223 -3.87 14.00 15.25
CA GLY A 223 -2.95 14.97 15.87
C GLY A 223 -1.93 14.34 16.82
N TYR A 224 -2.32 13.31 17.59
CA TYR A 224 -1.37 12.59 18.46
C TYR A 224 -0.28 11.84 17.68
N THR A 225 -0.55 11.38 16.45
CA THR A 225 0.44 10.76 15.57
C THR A 225 1.43 11.81 15.09
N VAL A 226 0.93 12.96 14.63
CA VAL A 226 1.76 14.09 14.18
C VAL A 226 2.65 14.59 15.31
N GLY A 227 2.08 14.83 16.49
CA GLY A 227 2.80 15.32 17.67
C GLY A 227 3.79 14.29 18.21
N GLY A 228 3.40 13.02 18.24
CA GLY A 228 4.27 11.91 18.59
C GLY A 228 5.49 11.81 17.67
N ALA A 229 5.27 11.85 16.36
CA ALA A 229 6.33 11.86 15.36
C ALA A 229 7.27 13.07 15.51
N TRP A 230 6.71 14.26 15.68
CA TRP A 230 7.47 15.48 15.94
C TRP A 230 8.38 15.35 17.17
N ASN A 231 7.83 14.84 18.29
CA ASN A 231 8.59 14.67 19.52
C ASN A 231 9.76 13.69 19.35
N VAL A 232 9.59 12.62 18.58
CA VAL A 232 10.70 11.69 18.25
C VAL A 232 11.79 12.41 17.46
N LEU A 233 11.43 13.23 16.47
CA LEU A 233 12.39 13.97 15.68
C LEU A 233 13.16 14.98 16.55
N VAL A 234 12.47 15.75 17.39
CA VAL A 234 13.10 16.74 18.28
C VAL A 234 14.01 16.06 19.30
N ALA A 235 13.59 14.94 19.88
CA ALA A 235 14.38 14.21 20.86
C ALA A 235 15.72 13.69 20.29
N ASN A 236 15.77 13.39 18.98
CA ASN A 236 16.96 12.82 18.35
C ASN A 236 17.78 13.82 17.53
N LEU A 237 17.18 14.90 17.04
CA LEU A 237 17.82 15.86 16.12
C LEU A 237 17.86 17.29 16.66
N GLY A 238 17.20 17.57 17.79
CA GLY A 238 16.86 18.91 18.20
C GLY A 238 15.81 19.55 17.28
N ARG A 239 15.30 20.73 17.68
CA ARG A 239 14.25 21.45 16.95
C ARG A 239 14.64 21.77 15.51
N ASP A 240 15.83 22.35 15.31
CA ASP A 240 16.27 22.76 13.98
C ASP A 240 16.54 21.57 13.05
N GLY A 241 17.08 20.48 13.60
CA GLY A 241 17.29 19.25 12.85
C GLY A 241 15.96 18.60 12.44
N ALA A 242 14.96 18.60 13.33
CA ALA A 242 13.61 18.16 13.02
C ALA A 242 12.97 19.01 11.92
N LEU A 243 13.04 20.35 12.02
CA LEU A 243 12.50 21.26 11.00
C LEU A 243 13.11 21.01 9.62
N ARG A 244 14.44 20.88 9.53
CA ARG A 244 15.12 20.57 8.25
C ARG A 244 14.62 19.25 7.65
N LEU A 245 14.46 18.23 8.47
CA LEU A 245 13.97 16.93 8.03
C LEU A 245 12.52 16.99 7.56
N ILE A 246 11.65 17.75 8.25
CA ILE A 246 10.26 17.95 7.84
C ILE A 246 10.16 18.73 6.53
N LYS A 247 10.97 19.76 6.30
CA LYS A 247 11.02 20.47 5.01
C LYS A 247 11.40 19.53 3.86
N GLN A 248 12.32 18.58 4.11
CA GLN A 248 12.69 17.55 3.13
C GLN A 248 11.62 16.48 2.95
N SER A 249 10.92 16.07 4.01
CA SER A 249 10.00 14.92 3.98
C SER A 249 8.87 15.07 5.00
N PRO A 250 7.86 15.90 4.73
CA PRO A 250 6.80 16.19 5.70
C PRO A 250 6.03 14.93 6.10
N GLY A 251 5.81 14.02 5.14
CA GLY A 251 5.04 12.79 5.34
C GLY A 251 5.63 11.78 6.32
N VAL A 252 6.78 12.06 6.94
CA VAL A 252 7.29 11.32 8.11
C VAL A 252 6.37 11.53 9.31
N LEU A 253 5.75 12.71 9.46
CA LEU A 253 4.82 13.03 10.55
C LEU A 253 3.55 12.16 10.58
N ASN A 254 3.27 11.42 9.51
CA ASN A 254 2.17 10.45 9.46
C ASN A 254 2.51 9.10 10.07
N SER A 255 3.70 8.94 10.66
CA SER A 255 4.17 7.67 11.20
C SER A 255 3.90 7.62 12.70
N PRO A 256 3.38 6.51 13.24
CA PRO A 256 3.20 6.36 14.68
C PRO A 256 4.53 6.54 15.43
N LYS A 257 4.46 7.13 16.62
CA LYS A 257 5.62 7.36 17.50
C LYS A 257 6.42 6.07 17.72
N GLU A 258 5.74 4.97 18.02
CA GLU A 258 6.34 3.67 18.34
C GLU A 258 7.05 3.06 17.12
N THR A 259 6.55 3.35 15.92
CA THR A 259 7.19 2.93 14.66
C THR A 259 8.51 3.69 14.48
N MET A 260 8.49 5.00 14.71
CA MET A 260 9.68 5.84 14.56
C MET A 260 10.72 5.52 15.63
N GLU A 261 10.34 5.43 16.91
CA GLU A 261 11.24 5.10 18.02
C GLU A 261 11.89 3.73 17.81
N GLY A 262 11.08 2.69 17.57
CA GLY A 262 11.63 1.34 17.40
C GLY A 262 12.56 1.22 16.20
N THR A 263 12.25 1.88 15.08
CA THR A 263 13.14 1.88 13.91
C THR A 263 14.40 2.70 14.16
N TRP A 264 14.29 3.82 14.88
CA TRP A 264 15.45 4.62 15.28
C TRP A 264 16.39 3.82 16.19
N ASP A 265 15.85 3.09 17.17
CA ASP A 265 16.61 2.28 18.11
C ASP A 265 17.32 1.12 17.42
N ILE A 266 16.67 0.48 16.44
CA ILE A 266 17.30 -0.52 15.57
C ILE A 266 18.50 0.09 14.84
N LEU A 267 18.32 1.27 14.22
CA LEU A 267 19.41 1.95 13.53
C LEU A 267 20.56 2.29 14.47
N LYS A 268 20.27 2.85 15.66
CA LYS A 268 21.27 3.17 16.69
C LYS A 268 22.05 1.94 17.11
N LYS A 269 21.37 0.82 17.31
CA LYS A 269 22.01 -0.44 17.69
C LYS A 269 22.96 -0.98 16.62
N LEU A 270 22.63 -0.81 15.34
CA LEU A 270 23.39 -1.38 14.23
C LEU A 270 24.51 -0.46 13.72
N PHE A 271 24.27 0.84 13.70
CA PHE A 271 25.16 1.82 13.06
C PHE A 271 25.77 2.83 14.04
N GLY A 272 25.30 2.85 15.30
CA GLY A 272 25.63 3.90 16.26
C GLY A 272 24.79 5.17 16.07
N PRO A 273 24.78 6.08 17.06
CA PRO A 273 23.88 7.23 17.07
C PRO A 273 24.14 8.23 15.94
N GLU A 274 25.40 8.60 15.68
CA GLU A 274 25.76 9.61 14.69
C GLU A 274 25.43 9.13 13.27
N LYS A 275 25.79 7.89 12.95
CA LYS A 275 25.52 7.30 11.64
C LYS A 275 24.03 7.12 11.41
N SER A 276 23.26 6.77 12.44
CA SER A 276 21.79 6.66 12.34
C SER A 276 21.16 7.99 11.93
N VAL A 277 21.61 9.09 12.53
CA VAL A 277 21.17 10.44 12.14
C VAL A 277 21.49 10.70 10.67
N GLN A 278 22.69 10.37 10.19
CA GLN A 278 23.07 10.56 8.79
C GLN A 278 22.19 9.73 7.83
N LEU A 279 21.90 8.48 8.18
CA LEU A 279 21.04 7.61 7.36
C LEU A 279 19.62 8.15 7.25
N ILE A 280 19.09 8.66 8.35
CA ILE A 280 17.75 9.24 8.42
C ILE A 280 17.69 10.57 7.66
N GLN A 281 18.69 11.44 7.80
CA GLN A 281 18.78 12.67 7.01
C GLN A 281 18.89 12.37 5.51
N LYS A 282 19.64 11.32 5.15
CA LYS A 282 19.74 10.85 3.76
C LYS A 282 18.41 10.31 3.22
N ASN A 283 17.62 9.63 4.04
CA ASN A 283 16.29 9.17 3.65
C ASN A 283 15.34 9.11 4.86
N PRO A 284 14.57 10.20 5.11
CA PRO A 284 13.71 10.27 6.29
C PRO A 284 12.61 9.22 6.31
N THR A 285 12.25 8.70 5.14
CA THR A 285 11.13 7.75 5.01
C THR A 285 11.44 6.39 5.64
N VAL A 286 12.68 6.09 6.01
CA VAL A 286 13.02 4.88 6.77
C VAL A 286 12.27 4.80 8.10
N LEU A 287 11.98 5.94 8.73
CA LEU A 287 11.21 6.02 9.97
C LEU A 287 9.74 5.61 9.81
N LYS A 288 9.29 5.38 8.57
CA LYS A 288 7.96 4.84 8.27
C LYS A 288 7.93 3.31 8.23
N ALA A 289 9.09 2.65 8.33
CA ALA A 289 9.17 1.19 8.38
C ALA A 289 8.85 0.72 9.81
N PRO A 290 7.92 -0.23 10.00
CA PRO A 290 7.72 -0.89 11.29
C PRO A 290 9.00 -1.58 11.80
N PRO A 291 9.29 -1.59 13.11
CA PRO A 291 10.54 -2.14 13.66
C PRO A 291 10.75 -3.64 13.31
N ASN A 292 9.67 -4.42 13.33
CA ASN A 292 9.69 -5.82 12.89
C ASN A 292 10.02 -5.92 11.40
N THR A 293 9.43 -5.09 10.54
CA THR A 293 9.75 -5.03 9.11
C THR A 293 11.22 -4.68 8.89
N ALA A 294 11.75 -3.67 9.60
CA ALA A 294 13.16 -3.30 9.50
C ALA A 294 14.08 -4.47 9.87
N THR A 295 13.79 -5.14 10.99
CA THR A 295 14.52 -6.33 11.45
C THR A 295 14.45 -7.47 10.43
N ASP A 296 13.27 -7.78 9.91
CA ASP A 296 13.07 -8.83 8.90
C ASP A 296 13.83 -8.53 7.61
N VAL A 297 13.91 -7.27 7.20
CA VAL A 297 14.69 -6.84 6.04
C VAL A 297 16.18 -7.04 6.26
N ILE A 298 16.70 -6.64 7.42
CA ILE A 298 18.11 -6.82 7.77
C ILE A 298 18.48 -8.31 7.77
N ASN A 299 17.63 -9.16 8.35
CA ASN A 299 17.81 -10.61 8.36
C ASN A 299 17.75 -11.19 6.93
N ALA A 300 16.78 -10.76 6.12
CA ALA A 300 16.64 -11.21 4.74
C ALA A 300 17.82 -10.79 3.87
N LEU A 301 18.36 -9.58 4.05
CA LEU A 301 19.56 -9.11 3.36
C LEU A 301 20.80 -9.87 3.81
N SER A 302 20.96 -10.09 5.11
CA SER A 302 22.09 -10.84 5.66
C SER A 302 22.13 -12.26 5.11
N TYR A 303 20.95 -12.91 5.02
CA TYR A 303 20.79 -14.19 4.35
C TYR A 303 21.10 -14.10 2.84
N ALA A 304 20.46 -13.18 2.11
CA ALA A 304 20.60 -13.07 0.66
C ALA A 304 22.03 -12.72 0.20
N LEU A 305 22.79 -12.04 1.05
CA LEU A 305 24.17 -11.61 0.78
C LEU A 305 25.21 -12.48 1.49
N LYS A 306 24.77 -13.49 2.27
CA LYS A 306 25.61 -14.33 3.15
C LYS A 306 26.56 -13.54 4.04
N SER A 307 26.18 -12.33 4.45
CA SER A 307 27.02 -11.43 5.23
C SER A 307 26.19 -10.31 5.83
N GLU A 308 26.19 -10.22 7.15
CA GLU A 308 25.59 -9.11 7.89
C GLU A 308 26.29 -7.79 7.54
N VAL A 309 27.62 -7.78 7.46
CA VAL A 309 28.40 -6.59 7.07
C VAL A 309 27.99 -6.09 5.67
N ALA A 310 27.81 -6.99 4.71
CA ALA A 310 27.34 -6.61 3.38
C ALA A 310 25.90 -6.06 3.42
N ALA A 311 25.02 -6.65 4.22
CA ALA A 311 23.66 -6.17 4.41
C ALA A 311 23.61 -4.75 4.99
N LEU A 312 24.39 -4.50 6.04
CA LEU A 312 24.54 -3.18 6.65
C LEU A 312 25.12 -2.17 5.64
N SER A 313 26.16 -2.54 4.89
CA SER A 313 26.71 -1.70 3.81
C SER A 313 25.69 -1.36 2.71
N VAL A 314 24.81 -2.30 2.35
CA VAL A 314 23.70 -2.03 1.41
C VAL A 314 22.71 -1.02 1.98
N ILE A 315 22.36 -1.14 3.26
CA ILE A 315 21.46 -0.20 3.95
C ILE A 315 22.13 1.18 4.05
N GLU A 316 23.43 1.27 4.35
CA GLU A 316 24.13 2.56 4.39
C GLU A 316 24.10 3.28 3.03
N ARG A 317 24.36 2.53 1.96
CA ARG A 317 24.33 3.07 0.59
C ARG A 317 22.91 3.45 0.19
N SER A 318 21.90 2.69 0.60
CA SER A 318 20.50 2.93 0.26
C SER A 318 19.56 2.65 1.46
N PRO A 319 19.35 3.62 2.36
CA PRO A 319 18.57 3.39 3.58
C PRO A 319 17.12 2.99 3.32
N GLY A 320 16.56 3.45 2.18
CA GLY A 320 15.23 3.06 1.72
C GLY A 320 15.04 1.54 1.48
N MET A 321 16.11 0.74 1.53
CA MET A 321 16.02 -0.73 1.54
C MET A 321 15.20 -1.26 2.72
N LEU A 322 15.18 -0.56 3.86
CA LEU A 322 14.37 -0.91 5.03
C LEU A 322 12.85 -0.89 4.77
N ARG A 323 12.42 -0.35 3.62
CA ARG A 323 11.02 -0.34 3.19
C ARG A 323 10.68 -1.41 2.15
N VAL A 324 11.66 -2.18 1.71
CA VAL A 324 11.45 -3.32 0.80
C VAL A 324 10.95 -4.49 1.64
N SER A 325 9.98 -5.29 1.17
CA SER A 325 9.54 -6.45 1.94
C SER A 325 10.62 -7.54 2.00
N SER A 326 10.77 -8.19 3.14
CA SER A 326 11.67 -9.35 3.32
C SER A 326 11.35 -10.47 2.33
N GLU A 327 10.07 -10.72 2.07
CA GLU A 327 9.61 -11.68 1.05
C GLU A 327 10.17 -11.37 -0.33
N ARG A 328 10.21 -10.10 -0.74
CA ARG A 328 10.75 -9.70 -2.04
C ARG A 328 12.25 -9.93 -2.11
N ILE A 329 12.99 -9.59 -1.05
CA ILE A 329 14.44 -9.82 -0.96
C ILE A 329 14.74 -11.31 -1.13
N LEU A 330 14.01 -12.16 -0.39
CA LEU A 330 14.15 -13.62 -0.46
C LEU A 330 13.68 -14.19 -1.80
N ASN A 331 12.70 -13.57 -2.47
CA ASN A 331 12.26 -14.00 -3.79
C ASN A 331 13.32 -13.68 -4.86
N VAL A 332 13.84 -12.44 -4.87
CA VAL A 332 14.92 -12.02 -5.77
C VAL A 332 16.13 -12.94 -5.61
N ARG A 333 16.50 -13.23 -4.36
CA ARG A 333 17.55 -14.18 -4.02
C ARG A 333 17.29 -15.56 -4.64
N ARG A 334 16.14 -16.18 -4.35
CA ARG A 334 15.79 -17.52 -4.88
C ARG A 334 15.74 -17.57 -6.40
N THR A 335 15.25 -16.53 -7.05
CA THR A 335 15.21 -16.46 -8.51
C THR A 335 16.62 -16.44 -9.09
N LEU A 336 17.53 -15.64 -8.53
CA LEU A 336 18.93 -15.62 -8.95
C LEU A 336 19.66 -16.93 -8.66
N GLU A 337 19.46 -17.52 -7.48
CA GLU A 337 20.07 -18.80 -7.10
C GLU A 337 19.74 -19.91 -8.09
N ARG A 338 18.52 -19.93 -8.64
CA ARG A 338 18.11 -20.91 -9.66
C ARG A 338 18.85 -20.75 -10.98
N GLU A 339 19.31 -19.56 -11.30
CA GLU A 339 19.94 -19.24 -12.59
C GLU A 339 21.46 -19.32 -12.54
N VAL A 340 22.08 -18.90 -11.43
CA VAL A 340 23.56 -18.80 -11.31
C VAL A 340 24.15 -19.58 -10.15
N GLY A 341 23.32 -20.26 -9.35
CA GLY A 341 23.77 -20.92 -8.13
C GLY A 341 23.94 -19.96 -6.95
N GLU A 342 24.19 -20.54 -5.77
CA GLU A 342 24.06 -19.86 -4.49
C GLU A 342 25.10 -18.74 -4.27
N ASP A 343 26.38 -19.02 -4.51
CA ASP A 343 27.45 -18.06 -4.21
C ASP A 343 27.50 -16.92 -5.23
N GLN A 344 27.31 -17.22 -6.51
CA GLN A 344 27.29 -16.22 -7.56
C GLN A 344 26.09 -15.28 -7.42
N ALA A 345 24.93 -15.79 -6.99
CA ALA A 345 23.78 -14.95 -6.66
C ALA A 345 24.10 -13.95 -5.53
N ALA A 346 24.90 -14.36 -4.52
CA ALA A 346 25.23 -13.48 -3.41
C ALA A 346 26.13 -12.35 -3.88
N GLU A 347 27.14 -12.69 -4.68
CA GLU A 347 28.10 -11.74 -5.21
C GLU A 347 27.45 -10.72 -6.14
N ILE A 348 26.58 -11.16 -7.04
CA ILE A 348 25.80 -10.27 -7.91
C ILE A 348 24.97 -9.29 -7.07
N LEU A 349 24.29 -9.77 -6.02
CA LEU A 349 23.44 -8.93 -5.18
C LEU A 349 24.22 -7.95 -4.30
N ARG A 350 25.48 -8.26 -3.94
CA ARG A 350 26.36 -7.30 -3.25
C ARG A 350 26.76 -6.14 -4.16
N ARG A 351 27.03 -6.44 -5.44
CA ARG A 351 27.41 -5.47 -6.47
C ARG A 351 26.23 -4.66 -6.98
N VAL A 352 25.06 -5.29 -7.12
CA VAL A 352 23.85 -4.65 -7.65
C VAL A 352 22.66 -4.76 -6.66
N PRO A 353 22.69 -4.05 -5.52
CA PRO A 353 21.60 -4.09 -4.53
C PRO A 353 20.29 -3.48 -5.05
N SER A 354 20.32 -2.72 -6.14
CA SER A 354 19.13 -2.18 -6.80
C SER A 354 18.20 -3.28 -7.34
N ALA A 355 18.71 -4.50 -7.58
CA ALA A 355 17.91 -5.64 -8.01
C ALA A 355 16.75 -5.95 -7.06
N PHE A 356 16.93 -5.73 -5.76
CA PHE A 356 15.86 -5.91 -4.77
C PHE A 356 14.67 -4.97 -4.96
N LYS A 357 14.86 -3.86 -5.69
CA LYS A 357 13.81 -2.87 -5.95
C LYS A 357 13.07 -3.13 -7.27
N LEU A 358 13.51 -4.07 -8.11
CA LEU A 358 12.88 -4.37 -9.41
C LEU A 358 11.56 -5.14 -9.26
N ALA A 359 10.52 -4.71 -10.00
CA ALA A 359 9.28 -5.48 -10.09
C ALA A 359 9.55 -6.87 -10.69
N SER A 360 8.75 -7.88 -10.35
CA SER A 360 9.03 -9.27 -10.74
C SER A 360 9.22 -9.45 -12.25
N VAL A 361 8.38 -8.80 -13.08
CA VAL A 361 8.51 -8.84 -14.54
C VAL A 361 9.81 -8.17 -15.02
N SER A 362 10.23 -7.10 -14.34
CA SER A 362 11.49 -6.41 -14.62
C SER A 362 12.70 -7.18 -14.11
N LEU A 363 12.53 -8.05 -13.10
CA LEU A 363 13.60 -8.88 -12.55
C LEU A 363 14.00 -9.95 -13.55
N ASP A 364 13.06 -10.68 -14.14
CA ASP A 364 13.37 -11.73 -15.12
C ASP A 364 14.10 -11.15 -16.35
N GLY A 365 13.59 -10.02 -16.87
CA GLY A 365 14.24 -9.30 -17.97
C GLY A 365 15.58 -8.67 -17.58
N TRP A 366 15.80 -8.35 -16.30
CA TRP A 366 17.10 -7.90 -15.79
C TRP A 366 18.08 -9.08 -15.69
N ILE A 367 17.67 -10.22 -15.14
CA ILE A 367 18.50 -11.43 -15.06
C ILE A 367 18.92 -11.87 -16.46
N GLN A 368 18.01 -11.93 -17.43
CA GLN A 368 18.37 -12.29 -18.81
C GLN A 368 19.40 -11.33 -19.43
N ARG A 369 19.34 -10.03 -19.13
CA ARG A 369 20.30 -9.05 -19.66
C ARG A 369 21.63 -9.06 -18.92
N THR A 370 21.62 -9.18 -17.61
CA THR A 370 22.80 -9.02 -16.75
C THR A 370 23.56 -10.32 -16.56
N VAL A 371 22.85 -11.44 -16.45
CA VAL A 371 23.46 -12.76 -16.25
C VAL A 371 23.72 -13.45 -17.58
N ARG A 372 22.71 -13.58 -18.46
CA ARG A 372 22.87 -14.42 -19.66
C ARG A 372 23.70 -13.78 -20.77
N ARG A 373 23.74 -12.44 -20.88
CA ARG A 373 24.69 -11.76 -21.80
C ARG A 373 26.10 -11.66 -21.22
N GLY A 374 26.24 -11.57 -19.90
CA GLY A 374 27.56 -11.60 -19.24
C GLY A 374 28.22 -12.98 -19.25
N MET A 375 27.48 -14.04 -19.60
CA MET A 375 28.01 -15.40 -19.80
C MET A 375 28.31 -15.72 -21.28
N SER A 376 27.92 -14.85 -22.23
CA SER A 376 28.24 -15.04 -23.65
C SER A 376 29.51 -14.31 -24.10
N ASP A 377 29.99 -13.34 -23.32
CA ASP A 377 31.29 -12.69 -23.53
C ASP A 377 32.25 -13.13 -22.40
N GLU A 378 33.33 -13.79 -22.78
CA GLU A 378 34.35 -14.35 -21.89
C GLU A 378 34.96 -13.31 -20.93
N GLY A 379 35.27 -13.75 -19.71
CA GLY A 379 36.21 -13.06 -18.83
C GLY A 379 35.59 -11.99 -17.93
N ILE A 380 35.60 -12.27 -16.63
CA ILE A 380 35.35 -11.25 -15.60
C ILE A 380 36.46 -10.19 -15.72
N SER A 381 36.13 -9.07 -16.36
CA SER A 381 36.74 -7.77 -16.13
C SER A 381 35.80 -6.68 -16.60
N ILE A 382 35.14 -6.00 -15.66
CA ILE A 382 34.59 -4.66 -15.90
C ILE A 382 34.77 -3.88 -14.59
N ASP A 383 35.57 -2.82 -14.66
CA ASP A 383 35.89 -1.84 -13.62
C ASP A 383 34.66 -1.18 -12.95
#